data_AF-A0A950E2S7-F1
#
_entry.id   AF-A0A950E2S7-F1
#
_cell.length_a   1.000
_cell.length_b   1.000
_cell.length_c   1.000
_cell.angle_alpha   90.00
_cell.angle_beta   90.00
_cell.angle_gamma   90.00
#
_symmetry.space_group_name_H-M   'P 1'
#
loop_
_entity.id
_entity.type
_entity.pdbx_description
1 polymer ?
#
loop_
_entity_poly.entity_id
_entity_poly.type
_entity_poly.pdbx_seq_one_letter_code
_entity_poly.pdbx_strand_id
1 'polypeptide(L)'
;MDIRQFIGKLTPKGWAMVGGSVAAAVLFLVVIMHFASAPSYSTLLTGLDPAQTGKIESTLSSKGIGYQIQNGGTALAVDSSQTGQARIALASAGLLGVGSTQPGFELLNSQQLGASNFQQQVTYQRALEGQLDQTIEQIQGIDSATVNLVLPNQQDQLFGDNSQTSSASVLLSDSGSLDPNSVKGIAELVASSVQGLSDSKVTITDSTGALLWPASGAGSASGSGTSQQAADQQYDSTTAAAVTGMLAQTLGPGKAQVMVNANVNANQATSDTLTYGKNGVPLTQQTQTETLKGGSPTAPGTTGTIPAYAATTGSSSSNYSNKSSNTTFGVDKTVTHAVIAPGAVQNQTVSVLVDKSVPASAIPAIKSAVAGAVGLNAKRGDTLSVAQIAFAKPAAAPAPASTTKMIGYAKYTII
;
A
#
# COMPACT_ATOMS: atom_id res chain seq x y z
N MET A 1 -79.63 -13.07 -47.12
CA MET A 1 -80.11 -11.74 -47.57
C MET A 1 -79.09 -11.21 -48.58
N ASP A 2 -79.45 -11.23 -49.85
CA ASP A 2 -78.58 -10.88 -50.98
C ASP A 2 -78.25 -9.39 -51.01
N ILE A 3 -77.03 -9.04 -50.57
CA ILE A 3 -76.45 -7.68 -50.66
C ILE A 3 -76.41 -7.16 -52.12
N ARG A 4 -76.46 -8.07 -53.11
CA ARG A 4 -76.42 -7.72 -54.53
C ARG A 4 -77.72 -7.09 -55.06
N GLN A 5 -78.87 -7.31 -54.43
CA GLN A 5 -80.13 -6.70 -54.88
C GLN A 5 -80.36 -5.28 -54.36
N PHE A 6 -79.62 -4.85 -53.34
CA PHE A 6 -79.73 -3.48 -52.80
C PHE A 6 -78.89 -2.46 -53.57
N ILE A 7 -77.92 -2.90 -54.37
CA ILE A 7 -76.96 -2.00 -55.08
C ILE A 7 -77.59 -1.33 -56.31
N GLY A 8 -78.68 -1.86 -56.85
CA GLY A 8 -79.31 -1.37 -58.10
C GLY A 8 -80.34 -0.25 -57.96
N LYS A 9 -80.67 0.23 -56.74
CA LYS A 9 -81.75 1.22 -56.52
C LYS A 9 -81.38 2.45 -55.65
N LEU A 10 -80.10 2.71 -55.39
CA LEU A 10 -79.72 3.92 -54.64
C LEU A 10 -79.38 5.09 -55.58
N THR A 11 -80.19 6.13 -55.49
CA THR A 11 -79.94 7.49 -55.98
C THR A 11 -78.53 7.95 -55.56
N PRO A 12 -77.78 8.78 -56.34
CA PRO A 12 -76.39 9.17 -56.04
C PRO A 12 -76.16 9.73 -54.62
N LYS A 13 -77.19 10.32 -54.00
CA LYS A 13 -77.17 10.79 -52.60
C LYS A 13 -77.11 9.64 -51.57
N GLY A 14 -77.67 8.47 -51.87
CA GLY A 14 -77.63 7.30 -51.01
C GLY A 14 -76.25 6.63 -50.95
N TRP A 15 -75.50 6.62 -52.06
CA TRP A 15 -74.13 6.12 -52.07
C TRP A 15 -73.17 7.05 -51.29
N ALA A 16 -73.39 8.36 -51.35
CA ALA A 16 -72.66 9.34 -50.53
C ALA A 16 -72.92 9.18 -49.03
N MET A 17 -74.16 8.85 -48.63
CA MET A 17 -74.52 8.66 -47.22
C MET A 17 -73.94 7.36 -46.64
N VAL A 18 -73.94 6.27 -47.43
CA VAL A 18 -73.30 5.00 -47.05
C VAL A 18 -71.77 5.15 -47.01
N GLY A 19 -71.17 5.83 -47.99
CA GLY A 19 -69.73 6.12 -48.01
C GLY A 19 -69.29 6.98 -46.81
N GLY A 20 -70.07 8.00 -46.45
CA GLY A 20 -69.81 8.84 -45.28
C GLY A 20 -69.92 8.09 -43.95
N SER A 21 -70.90 7.18 -43.82
CA SER A 21 -71.05 6.32 -42.63
C SER A 21 -69.88 5.34 -42.47
N VAL A 22 -69.41 4.74 -43.55
CA VAL A 22 -68.25 3.83 -43.52
C VAL A 22 -66.97 4.60 -43.16
N ALA A 23 -66.75 5.79 -43.75
CA ALA A 23 -65.60 6.61 -43.42
C ALA A 23 -65.61 7.07 -41.95
N ALA A 24 -66.76 7.47 -41.41
CA ALA A 24 -66.91 7.84 -40.02
C ALA A 24 -66.67 6.65 -39.06
N ALA A 25 -67.15 5.46 -39.42
CA ALA A 25 -66.90 4.24 -38.64
C ALA A 25 -65.42 3.86 -38.62
N VAL A 26 -64.71 3.98 -39.74
CA VAL A 26 -63.26 3.74 -39.81
C VAL A 26 -62.50 4.79 -38.98
N LEU A 27 -62.85 6.06 -39.09
CA LEU A 27 -62.24 7.12 -38.28
C LEU A 27 -62.45 6.90 -36.77
N PHE A 28 -63.66 6.50 -36.37
CA PHE A 28 -63.98 6.21 -34.99
C PHE A 28 -63.19 5.00 -34.45
N LEU A 29 -63.03 3.96 -35.26
CA LEU A 29 -62.23 2.78 -34.92
C LEU A 29 -60.75 3.13 -34.78
N VAL A 30 -60.20 3.97 -35.66
CA VAL A 30 -58.81 4.46 -35.56
C VAL A 30 -58.60 5.29 -34.30
N VAL A 31 -59.54 6.17 -33.93
CA VAL A 31 -59.46 6.97 -32.69
C VAL A 31 -59.51 6.06 -31.45
N ILE A 32 -60.38 5.05 -31.44
CA ILE A 32 -60.44 4.07 -30.34
C ILE A 32 -59.16 3.26 -30.25
N MET A 33 -58.61 2.79 -31.37
CA MET A 33 -57.31 2.10 -31.38
C MET A 33 -56.20 2.99 -30.84
N HIS A 34 -56.19 4.26 -31.23
CA HIS A 34 -55.16 5.19 -30.78
C HIS A 34 -55.23 5.46 -29.27
N PHE A 35 -56.43 5.53 -28.68
CA PHE A 35 -56.60 5.67 -27.24
C PHE A 35 -56.39 4.35 -26.47
N ALA A 36 -56.71 3.20 -27.07
CA ALA A 36 -56.47 1.89 -26.48
C ALA A 36 -54.98 1.51 -26.45
N SER A 37 -54.16 2.09 -27.32
CA SER A 37 -52.70 1.91 -27.34
C SER A 37 -51.92 2.85 -26.43
N ALA A 38 -52.57 3.58 -25.51
CA ALA A 38 -51.86 4.42 -24.55
C ALA A 38 -50.96 3.54 -23.63
N PRO A 39 -49.64 3.78 -23.55
CA PRO A 39 -48.74 3.02 -22.69
C PRO A 39 -49.15 3.19 -21.23
N SER A 40 -49.39 2.08 -20.53
CA SER A 40 -49.61 2.12 -19.09
C SER A 40 -48.28 1.93 -18.37
N TYR A 41 -47.82 2.94 -17.64
CA TYR A 41 -46.59 2.86 -16.86
C TYR A 41 -46.88 2.28 -15.47
N SER A 42 -46.10 1.27 -15.07
CA SER A 42 -46.17 0.66 -13.74
C SER A 42 -44.90 0.98 -12.96
N THR A 43 -45.05 1.38 -11.70
CA THR A 43 -43.92 1.68 -10.81
C THR A 43 -43.14 0.40 -10.54
N LEU A 44 -41.88 0.36 -10.98
CA LEU A 44 -41.00 -0.78 -10.86
C LEU A 44 -40.25 -0.75 -9.53
N LEU A 45 -39.64 0.40 -9.21
CA LEU A 45 -38.81 0.65 -8.03
C LEU A 45 -39.18 1.98 -7.37
N THR A 46 -39.05 2.02 -6.05
CA THR A 46 -39.23 3.19 -5.19
C THR A 46 -38.08 3.28 -4.19
N GLY A 47 -37.63 4.48 -3.85
CA GLY A 47 -36.47 4.69 -2.95
C GLY A 47 -35.13 4.57 -3.68
N LEU A 48 -35.07 5.00 -4.94
CA LEU A 48 -33.82 5.04 -5.69
C LEU A 48 -32.92 6.19 -5.19
N ASP A 49 -31.63 5.91 -5.07
CA ASP A 49 -30.61 6.93 -4.88
C ASP A 49 -30.43 7.71 -6.20
N PRO A 50 -30.57 9.05 -6.20
CA PRO A 50 -30.32 9.90 -7.36
C PRO A 50 -28.98 9.63 -8.06
N ALA A 51 -27.95 9.20 -7.32
CA ALA A 51 -26.64 8.87 -7.89
C ALA A 51 -26.67 7.61 -8.79
N GLN A 52 -27.56 6.66 -8.50
CA GLN A 52 -27.72 5.42 -9.28
C GLN A 52 -28.69 5.59 -10.46
N THR A 53 -29.54 6.61 -10.42
CA THR A 53 -30.54 6.90 -11.46
C THR A 53 -29.91 7.01 -12.85
N GLY A 54 -28.75 7.66 -13.00
CA GLY A 54 -28.05 7.75 -14.29
C GLY A 54 -27.58 6.39 -14.85
N LYS A 55 -27.08 5.49 -13.99
CA LYS A 55 -26.70 4.12 -14.39
C LYS A 55 -27.93 3.30 -14.80
N ILE A 56 -29.03 3.46 -14.08
CA ILE A 56 -30.32 2.81 -14.35
C ILE A 56 -30.92 3.27 -15.68
N GLU A 57 -30.93 4.58 -15.93
CA GLU A 57 -31.36 5.18 -17.21
C GLU A 57 -30.52 4.63 -18.38
N SER A 58 -29.19 4.61 -18.24
CA SER A 58 -28.31 4.09 -19.30
C SER A 58 -28.59 2.61 -19.60
N THR A 59 -28.85 1.81 -18.56
CA THR A 59 -29.12 0.38 -18.68
C THR A 59 -30.47 0.14 -19.36
N LEU A 60 -31.53 0.83 -18.93
CA LEU A 60 -32.87 0.72 -19.53
C LEU A 60 -32.91 1.25 -20.96
N SER A 61 -32.24 2.38 -21.23
CA SER A 61 -32.11 2.95 -22.56
C SER A 61 -31.34 2.03 -23.50
N SER A 62 -30.26 1.38 -23.03
CA SER A 62 -29.49 0.43 -23.84
C SER A 62 -30.28 -0.81 -24.25
N LYS A 63 -31.29 -1.17 -23.44
CA LYS A 63 -32.20 -2.30 -23.70
C LYS A 63 -33.48 -1.86 -24.43
N GLY A 64 -33.63 -0.58 -24.77
CA GLY A 64 -34.78 -0.04 -25.48
C GLY A 64 -36.09 -0.09 -24.67
N ILE A 65 -36.00 -0.05 -23.34
CA ILE A 65 -37.15 -0.11 -22.44
C ILE A 65 -37.64 1.30 -22.14
N GLY A 66 -38.94 1.55 -22.35
CA GLY A 66 -39.55 2.84 -22.03
C GLY A 66 -39.63 3.05 -20.52
N TYR A 67 -39.02 4.12 -20.01
CA TYR A 67 -39.00 4.46 -18.59
C TYR A 67 -39.48 5.90 -18.33
N GLN A 68 -40.00 6.13 -17.14
CA GLN A 68 -40.41 7.42 -16.64
C GLN A 68 -40.01 7.57 -15.19
N ILE A 69 -39.28 8.65 -14.88
CA ILE A 69 -38.93 9.00 -13.50
C ILE A 69 -40.12 9.70 -12.85
N GLN A 70 -40.48 9.21 -11.67
CA GLN A 70 -41.51 9.76 -10.81
C GLN A 70 -40.87 10.26 -9.51
N ASN A 71 -41.53 11.17 -8.79
CA ASN A 71 -41.08 11.69 -7.49
C ASN A 71 -39.64 12.27 -7.51
N GLY A 72 -39.29 13.02 -8.55
CA GLY A 72 -38.03 13.78 -8.60
C GLY A 72 -36.75 12.94 -8.61
N GLY A 73 -36.79 11.69 -9.09
CA GLY A 73 -35.61 10.81 -9.16
C GLY A 73 -35.65 9.63 -8.20
N THR A 74 -36.64 9.56 -7.31
CA THR A 74 -36.73 8.53 -6.26
C THR A 74 -37.62 7.36 -6.61
N ALA A 75 -38.38 7.43 -7.71
CA ALA A 75 -39.20 6.34 -8.21
C ALA A 75 -39.04 6.17 -9.73
N LEU A 76 -38.98 4.92 -10.17
CA LEU A 76 -38.86 4.55 -11.58
C LEU A 76 -40.09 3.76 -11.99
N ALA A 77 -40.80 4.26 -13.00
CA ALA A 77 -41.86 3.54 -13.68
C ALA A 77 -41.40 3.09 -15.07
N VAL A 78 -41.83 1.92 -15.50
CA VAL A 78 -41.57 1.37 -16.83
C VAL A 78 -42.89 0.94 -17.47
N ASP A 79 -42.91 0.82 -18.78
CA ASP A 79 -44.09 0.28 -19.49
C ASP A 79 -44.51 -1.05 -18.84
N SER A 80 -45.80 -1.17 -18.51
CA SER A 80 -46.37 -2.33 -17.81
C SER A 80 -46.08 -3.64 -18.54
N SER A 81 -46.01 -3.60 -19.88
CA SER A 81 -45.66 -4.74 -20.74
C SER A 81 -44.19 -5.16 -20.63
N GLN A 82 -43.30 -4.25 -20.20
CA GLN A 82 -41.85 -4.44 -20.13
C GLN A 82 -41.31 -4.59 -18.71
N THR A 83 -42.17 -4.60 -17.67
CA THR A 83 -41.77 -4.73 -16.26
C THR A 83 -40.87 -5.94 -15.97
N GLY A 84 -41.17 -7.09 -16.55
CA GLY A 84 -40.35 -8.30 -16.40
C GLY A 84 -38.96 -8.16 -17.04
N GLN A 85 -38.89 -7.60 -18.25
CA GLN A 85 -37.62 -7.35 -18.93
C GLN A 85 -36.79 -6.28 -18.23
N ALA A 86 -37.44 -5.22 -17.73
CA ALA A 86 -36.80 -4.18 -16.94
C ALA A 86 -36.18 -4.74 -15.66
N ARG A 87 -36.90 -5.63 -14.95
CA ARG A 87 -36.34 -6.33 -13.78
C ARG A 87 -35.14 -7.18 -14.15
N ILE A 88 -35.24 -8.00 -15.19
CA ILE A 88 -34.11 -8.86 -15.60
C ILE A 88 -32.90 -8.02 -16.01
N ALA A 89 -33.11 -6.93 -16.76
CA ALA A 89 -32.05 -6.03 -17.17
C ALA A 89 -31.36 -5.36 -15.96
N LEU A 90 -32.14 -4.85 -15.01
CA LEU A 90 -31.61 -4.23 -13.80
C LEU A 90 -30.93 -5.26 -12.88
N ALA A 91 -31.45 -6.47 -12.72
CA ALA A 91 -30.78 -7.56 -12.00
C ALA A 91 -29.44 -7.91 -12.65
N SER A 92 -29.41 -8.04 -13.98
CA SER A 92 -28.18 -8.38 -14.70
C SER A 92 -27.10 -7.31 -14.59
N ALA A 93 -27.50 -6.06 -14.32
CA ALA A 93 -26.61 -4.94 -14.06
C ALA A 93 -26.28 -4.75 -12.57
N GLY A 94 -26.79 -5.60 -11.68
CA GLY A 94 -26.62 -5.46 -10.22
C GLY A 94 -27.39 -4.30 -9.60
N LEU A 95 -28.34 -3.71 -10.32
CA LEU A 95 -29.11 -2.52 -9.93
C LEU A 95 -30.43 -2.86 -9.24
N LEU A 96 -30.79 -4.15 -9.12
CA LEU A 96 -31.92 -4.61 -8.32
C LEU A 96 -31.46 -4.98 -6.90
N GLY A 97 -31.86 -4.19 -5.91
CA GLY A 97 -31.86 -4.61 -4.52
C GLY A 97 -30.65 -4.20 -3.68
N VAL A 98 -29.81 -3.28 -4.13
CA VAL A 98 -28.72 -2.75 -3.31
C VAL A 98 -28.66 -1.24 -3.52
N GLY A 99 -29.00 -0.47 -2.50
CA GLY A 99 -28.29 0.80 -2.31
C GLY A 99 -26.83 0.39 -2.24
N SER A 100 -26.07 0.70 -3.27
CA SER A 100 -24.74 0.15 -3.58
C SER A 100 -23.64 0.61 -2.62
N THR A 101 -24.03 1.00 -1.41
CA THR A 101 -23.18 1.59 -0.40
C THR A 101 -23.69 1.07 0.93
N GLN A 102 -22.83 0.36 1.66
CA GLN A 102 -23.13 -0.02 3.04
C GLN A 102 -23.55 1.26 3.78
N PRO A 103 -24.74 1.32 4.39
CA PRO A 103 -25.20 2.54 5.05
C PRO A 103 -24.24 2.87 6.21
N GLY A 104 -23.65 4.07 6.16
CA GLY A 104 -22.68 4.55 7.15
C GLY A 104 -23.35 5.03 8.43
N PHE A 105 -22.97 6.23 8.91
CA PHE A 105 -23.55 6.83 10.12
C PHE A 105 -25.05 7.12 10.04
N GLU A 106 -25.65 7.04 8.86
CA GLU A 106 -27.09 7.11 8.65
C GLU A 106 -27.86 6.02 9.41
N LEU A 107 -27.24 4.85 9.66
CA LEU A 107 -27.81 3.78 10.49
C LEU A 107 -28.09 4.23 11.93
N LEU A 108 -27.30 5.18 12.44
CA LEU A 108 -27.40 5.65 13.81
C LEU A 108 -28.62 6.57 14.02
N ASN A 109 -29.11 7.20 12.95
CA ASN A 109 -30.28 8.07 13.01
C ASN A 109 -31.61 7.29 13.12
N SER A 110 -31.61 6.00 12.75
CA SER A 110 -32.81 5.13 12.76
C SER A 110 -32.90 4.24 14.01
N GLN A 111 -32.13 4.56 15.05
CA GLN A 111 -32.00 3.68 16.21
C GLN A 111 -33.30 3.68 17.06
N GLN A 112 -33.90 2.49 17.22
CA GLN A 112 -35.10 2.33 18.05
C GLN A 112 -34.74 2.54 19.53
N LEU A 113 -35.56 3.31 20.25
CA LEU A 113 -35.43 3.50 21.70
C LEU A 113 -35.55 2.14 22.40
N GLY A 114 -34.55 1.78 23.22
CA GLY A 114 -34.50 0.51 23.95
C GLY A 114 -33.55 -0.56 23.37
N ALA A 115 -32.70 -0.23 22.40
CA ALA A 115 -31.68 -1.14 21.88
C ALA A 115 -30.65 -1.58 22.96
N SER A 116 -30.22 -2.83 22.92
CA SER A 116 -29.19 -3.36 23.82
C SER A 116 -27.79 -2.84 23.48
N ASN A 117 -26.87 -2.76 24.45
CA ASN A 117 -25.48 -2.32 24.24
C ASN A 117 -24.78 -3.06 23.08
N PHE A 118 -25.01 -4.38 22.96
CA PHE A 118 -24.48 -5.18 21.85
C PHE A 118 -25.02 -4.69 20.49
N GLN A 119 -26.32 -4.40 20.41
CA GLN A 119 -26.92 -3.88 19.20
C GLN A 119 -26.41 -2.48 18.84
N GLN A 120 -26.16 -1.63 19.85
CA GLN A 120 -25.52 -0.32 19.64
C GLN A 120 -24.11 -0.48 19.07
N GLN A 121 -23.31 -1.41 19.62
CA GLN A 121 -21.94 -1.66 19.19
C GLN A 121 -21.88 -2.22 17.75
N VAL A 122 -22.74 -3.18 17.41
CA VAL A 122 -22.83 -3.71 16.03
C VAL A 122 -23.28 -2.61 15.06
N THR A 123 -24.24 -1.77 15.45
CA THR A 123 -24.70 -0.65 14.62
C THR A 123 -23.58 0.36 14.41
N TYR A 124 -22.83 0.71 15.46
CA TYR A 124 -21.67 1.59 15.38
C TYR A 124 -20.57 1.02 14.48
N GLN A 125 -20.25 -0.27 14.61
CA GLN A 125 -19.27 -0.93 13.76
C GLN A 125 -19.68 -0.87 12.29
N ARG A 126 -20.93 -1.26 11.97
CA ARG A 126 -21.43 -1.21 10.58
C ARG A 126 -21.45 0.20 10.01
N ALA A 127 -21.80 1.19 10.83
CA ALA A 127 -21.78 2.59 10.45
C ALA A 127 -20.36 3.07 10.12
N LEU A 128 -19.36 2.65 10.91
CA LEU A 128 -17.96 3.00 10.69
C LEU A 128 -17.41 2.32 9.43
N GLU A 129 -17.72 1.05 9.21
CA GLU A 129 -17.40 0.31 7.97
C GLU A 129 -17.96 1.04 6.74
N GLY A 130 -19.25 1.38 6.75
CA GLY A 130 -19.87 2.11 5.63
C GLY A 130 -19.32 3.52 5.41
N GLN A 131 -18.92 4.23 6.49
CA GLN A 131 -18.25 5.53 6.35
C GLN A 131 -16.87 5.39 5.71
N LEU A 132 -16.11 4.34 6.06
CA LEU A 132 -14.81 4.06 5.47
C LEU A 132 -14.95 3.67 4.01
N ASP A 133 -15.94 2.84 3.65
CA ASP A 133 -16.27 2.50 2.25
C ASP A 133 -16.44 3.78 1.42
N GLN A 134 -17.34 4.67 1.84
CA GLN A 134 -17.63 5.93 1.15
C GLN A 134 -16.43 6.86 1.06
N THR A 135 -15.56 6.87 2.07
CA THR A 135 -14.37 7.73 2.09
C THR A 135 -13.31 7.21 1.13
N ILE A 136 -13.12 5.89 1.06
CA ILE A 136 -12.16 5.25 0.16
C ILE A 136 -12.63 5.37 -1.30
N GLU A 137 -13.93 5.22 -1.56
CA GLU A 137 -14.52 5.38 -2.90
C GLU A 137 -14.34 6.80 -3.50
N GLN A 138 -14.07 7.82 -2.68
CA GLN A 138 -13.76 9.17 -3.17
C GLN A 138 -12.33 9.30 -3.72
N ILE A 139 -11.48 8.30 -3.51
CA ILE A 139 -10.10 8.29 -3.99
C ILE A 139 -10.09 7.95 -5.49
N GLN A 140 -9.34 8.73 -6.26
CA GLN A 140 -9.25 8.55 -7.71
C GLN A 140 -8.70 7.17 -8.06
N GLY A 141 -9.42 6.45 -8.93
CA GLY A 141 -9.03 5.11 -9.40
C GLY A 141 -9.69 3.95 -8.65
N ILE A 142 -10.55 4.23 -7.66
CA ILE A 142 -11.31 3.22 -6.92
C ILE A 142 -12.77 3.28 -7.36
N ASP A 143 -13.31 2.16 -7.84
CA ASP A 143 -14.70 2.06 -8.29
C ASP A 143 -15.63 1.63 -7.15
N SER A 144 -15.16 0.74 -6.28
CA SER A 144 -15.85 0.36 -5.05
C SER A 144 -14.88 -0.09 -3.98
N ALA A 145 -15.26 0.10 -2.71
CA ALA A 145 -14.51 -0.38 -1.56
C ALA A 145 -15.42 -1.16 -0.60
N THR A 146 -14.88 -2.19 0.03
CA THR A 146 -15.57 -2.91 1.10
C THR A 146 -14.62 -3.15 2.26
N VAL A 147 -14.91 -2.51 3.38
CA VAL A 147 -14.14 -2.56 4.61
C VAL A 147 -14.87 -3.44 5.61
N ASN A 148 -14.17 -4.45 6.13
CA ASN A 148 -14.62 -5.23 7.27
C ASN A 148 -13.70 -4.96 8.44
N LEU A 149 -14.29 -4.64 9.60
CA LEU A 149 -13.55 -4.32 10.80
C LEU A 149 -13.79 -5.35 11.89
N VAL A 150 -12.77 -5.61 12.69
CA VAL A 150 -12.89 -6.39 13.93
C VAL A 150 -12.49 -5.48 15.06
N LEU A 151 -13.47 -5.04 15.84
CA LEU A 151 -13.29 -4.22 17.03
C LEU A 151 -13.33 -5.11 18.28
N PRO A 152 -12.35 -5.03 19.18
CA PRO A 152 -12.41 -5.72 20.47
C PRO A 152 -13.51 -5.13 21.34
N ASN A 153 -14.19 -5.97 22.13
CA ASN A 153 -15.18 -5.48 23.08
C ASN A 153 -14.48 -4.74 24.23
N GLN A 154 -14.97 -3.56 24.59
CA GLN A 154 -14.40 -2.74 25.68
C GLN A 154 -14.43 -3.47 27.03
N GLN A 155 -15.33 -4.43 27.21
CA GLN A 155 -15.42 -5.25 28.42
C GLN A 155 -14.29 -6.28 28.54
N ASP A 156 -13.79 -6.82 27.43
CA ASP A 156 -12.70 -7.81 27.44
C ASP A 156 -11.33 -7.16 27.74
N GLN A 157 -11.18 -5.86 27.48
CA GLN A 157 -9.95 -5.11 27.76
C GLN A 157 -9.73 -4.80 29.24
N LEU A 158 -10.80 -4.84 30.07
CA LEU A 158 -10.72 -4.51 31.50
C LEU A 158 -10.33 -5.70 32.38
N PHE A 159 -10.41 -6.93 31.87
CA PHE A 159 -10.24 -8.16 32.66
C PHE A 159 -9.22 -9.16 32.10
N GLY A 160 -8.51 -8.82 31.02
CA GLY A 160 -7.51 -9.69 30.40
C GLY A 160 -6.14 -9.03 30.25
N ASP A 161 -5.08 -9.74 30.64
CA ASP A 161 -3.69 -9.39 30.32
C ASP A 161 -3.38 -9.43 28.81
N ASN A 162 -4.34 -9.87 27.98
CA ASN A 162 -4.28 -9.88 26.52
C ASN A 162 -5.23 -8.84 25.93
N SER A 163 -4.71 -7.65 25.60
CA SER A 163 -5.45 -6.67 24.80
C SER A 163 -5.68 -7.25 23.39
N GLN A 164 -6.91 -7.62 23.06
CA GLN A 164 -7.28 -7.91 21.67
C GLN A 164 -7.08 -6.64 20.84
N THR A 165 -6.32 -6.76 19.75
CA THR A 165 -6.01 -5.63 18.85
C THR A 165 -7.03 -5.55 17.74
N SER A 166 -7.39 -4.33 17.32
CA SER A 166 -8.30 -4.13 16.21
C SER A 166 -7.64 -4.63 14.92
N SER A 167 -8.43 -5.16 13.98
CA SER A 167 -7.93 -5.55 12.65
C SER A 167 -8.93 -5.17 11.56
N ALA A 168 -8.43 -4.91 10.35
CA ALA A 168 -9.25 -4.49 9.22
C ALA A 168 -8.87 -5.23 7.94
N SER A 169 -9.87 -5.61 7.15
CA SER A 169 -9.69 -6.06 5.77
C SER A 169 -10.42 -5.13 4.81
N VAL A 170 -9.74 -4.72 3.76
CA VAL A 170 -10.25 -3.84 2.72
C VAL A 170 -10.17 -4.59 1.40
N LEU A 171 -11.31 -4.71 0.73
CA LEU A 171 -11.39 -5.15 -0.66
C LEU A 171 -11.61 -3.91 -1.52
N LEU A 172 -10.73 -3.72 -2.50
CA LEU A 172 -10.82 -2.65 -3.48
C LEU A 172 -11.21 -3.26 -4.83
N SER A 173 -12.14 -2.62 -5.52
CA SER A 173 -12.33 -2.82 -6.95
C SER A 173 -11.76 -1.62 -7.67
N ASP A 174 -10.69 -1.84 -8.44
CA ASP A 174 -10.08 -0.80 -9.26
C ASP A 174 -10.47 -0.93 -10.74
N SER A 175 -10.38 0.18 -11.46
CA SER A 175 -10.52 0.23 -12.92
C SER A 175 -9.16 0.19 -13.64
N GLY A 176 -8.07 -0.11 -12.92
CA GLY A 176 -6.69 -0.11 -13.40
C GLY A 176 -5.65 -0.15 -12.27
N SER A 177 -4.37 -0.34 -12.60
CA SER A 177 -3.34 -0.56 -11.57
C SER A 177 -3.21 0.62 -10.59
N LEU A 178 -3.55 0.41 -9.33
CA LEU A 178 -3.37 1.38 -8.25
C LEU A 178 -1.89 1.65 -7.97
N ASP A 179 -1.54 2.92 -7.74
CA ASP A 179 -0.20 3.32 -7.31
C ASP A 179 0.07 2.77 -5.89
N PRO A 180 1.23 2.14 -5.63
CA PRO A 180 1.60 1.65 -4.31
C PRO A 180 1.53 2.71 -3.21
N ASN A 181 1.80 3.99 -3.54
CA ASN A 181 1.67 5.10 -2.60
C ASN A 181 0.21 5.38 -2.24
N SER A 182 -0.71 5.25 -3.19
CA SER A 182 -2.15 5.38 -2.94
C SER A 182 -2.64 4.26 -2.02
N VAL A 183 -2.21 3.01 -2.26
CA VAL A 183 -2.53 1.86 -1.40
C VAL A 183 -2.01 2.08 0.03
N LYS A 184 -0.78 2.56 0.18
CA LYS A 184 -0.21 2.91 1.49
C LYS A 184 -1.02 4.02 2.18
N GLY A 185 -1.43 5.04 1.43
CA GLY A 185 -2.29 6.12 1.94
C GLY A 185 -3.62 5.60 2.47
N ILE A 186 -4.25 4.64 1.78
CA ILE A 186 -5.48 3.98 2.21
C ILE A 186 -5.26 3.19 3.50
N ALA A 187 -4.16 2.43 3.60
CA ALA A 187 -3.84 1.66 4.81
C ALA A 187 -3.69 2.57 6.04
N GLU A 188 -2.98 3.69 5.88
CA GLU A 188 -2.78 4.68 6.95
C GLU A 188 -4.09 5.40 7.33
N LEU A 189 -4.94 5.72 6.34
CA LEU A 189 -6.26 6.29 6.57
C LEU A 189 -7.12 5.37 7.43
N VAL A 190 -7.16 4.07 7.09
CA VAL A 190 -7.95 3.08 7.85
C VAL A 190 -7.38 2.89 9.25
N ALA A 191 -6.05 2.76 9.38
CA ALA A 191 -5.39 2.60 10.67
C ALA A 191 -5.62 3.80 11.60
N SER A 192 -5.55 5.02 11.08
CA SER A 192 -5.79 6.24 11.86
C SER A 192 -7.26 6.50 12.18
N SER A 193 -8.18 5.95 11.38
CA SER A 193 -9.63 6.12 11.58
C SER A 193 -10.20 5.20 12.67
N VAL A 194 -9.47 4.16 13.07
CA VAL A 194 -9.95 3.15 14.02
C VAL A 194 -9.06 3.10 15.25
N GLN A 195 -9.67 3.20 16.43
CA GLN A 195 -8.93 3.13 17.68
C GLN A 195 -8.26 1.76 17.87
N GLY A 196 -6.97 1.78 18.18
CA GLY A 196 -6.19 0.56 18.46
C GLY A 196 -5.89 -0.31 17.24
N LEU A 197 -6.06 0.24 16.02
CA LEU A 197 -5.66 -0.41 14.78
C LEU A 197 -4.27 0.08 14.35
N SER A 198 -3.38 -0.85 14.02
CA SER A 198 -2.07 -0.53 13.43
C SER A 198 -2.05 -0.86 11.94
N ASP A 199 -1.23 -0.15 11.17
CA ASP A 199 -0.99 -0.35 9.74
C ASP A 199 -0.67 -1.81 9.36
N SER A 200 0.06 -2.50 10.23
CA SER A 200 0.43 -3.92 10.13
C SER A 200 -0.73 -4.91 10.29
N LYS A 201 -1.88 -4.44 10.79
CA LYS A 201 -3.13 -5.22 10.97
C LYS A 201 -4.20 -4.84 9.96
N VAL A 202 -3.85 -4.03 8.96
CA VAL A 202 -4.69 -3.72 7.81
C VAL A 202 -4.26 -4.61 6.65
N THR A 203 -5.22 -5.26 6.00
CA THR A 203 -4.98 -6.05 4.78
C THR A 203 -5.79 -5.45 3.65
N ILE A 204 -5.15 -5.12 2.53
CA ILE A 204 -5.82 -4.55 1.35
C ILE A 204 -5.64 -5.53 0.19
N THR A 205 -6.75 -5.88 -0.45
CA THR A 205 -6.81 -6.84 -1.56
C THR A 205 -7.55 -6.22 -2.73
N ASP A 206 -7.15 -6.55 -3.95
CA ASP A 206 -7.92 -6.22 -5.17
C ASP A 206 -9.01 -7.28 -5.43
N SER A 207 -9.99 -6.92 -6.26
CA SER A 207 -11.04 -7.75 -6.86
C SER A 207 -10.53 -9.05 -7.48
N THR A 208 -9.29 -9.10 -7.96
CA THR A 208 -8.63 -10.31 -8.48
C THR A 208 -8.13 -11.27 -7.40
N GLY A 209 -8.17 -10.87 -6.13
CA GLY A 209 -7.60 -11.59 -4.99
C GLY A 209 -6.11 -11.31 -4.76
N ALA A 210 -5.52 -10.36 -5.47
CA ALA A 210 -4.13 -9.94 -5.26
C ALA A 210 -3.98 -9.10 -3.99
N LEU A 211 -3.01 -9.46 -3.14
CA LEU A 211 -2.67 -8.69 -1.94
C LEU A 211 -1.92 -7.42 -2.34
N LEU A 212 -2.53 -6.25 -2.09
CA LEU A 212 -1.93 -4.94 -2.34
C LEU A 212 -1.21 -4.40 -1.09
N TRP A 213 -1.76 -4.66 0.10
CA TRP A 213 -1.17 -4.28 1.38
C TRP A 213 -1.34 -5.40 2.42
N PRO A 214 -0.33 -5.70 3.25
CA PRO A 214 1.02 -5.13 3.22
C PRO A 214 1.74 -5.45 1.91
N ALA A 215 2.47 -4.47 1.36
CA ALA A 215 3.29 -4.68 0.17
C ALA A 215 4.10 -5.96 0.40
N SER A 216 4.07 -6.89 -0.56
CA SER A 216 4.69 -8.22 -0.48
C SER A 216 6.09 -8.14 0.15
N GLY A 217 6.17 -8.31 1.46
CA GLY A 217 7.30 -7.79 2.23
C GLY A 217 7.06 -7.60 3.73
N ALA A 218 5.90 -7.11 4.17
CA ALA A 218 5.72 -6.75 5.59
C ALA A 218 5.22 -7.88 6.52
N GLY A 219 4.92 -9.07 6.01
CA GLY A 219 4.37 -10.17 6.83
C GLY A 219 4.74 -11.60 6.42
N SER A 220 5.60 -11.77 5.41
CA SER A 220 6.11 -13.09 5.00
C SER A 220 7.62 -13.10 5.16
N ALA A 221 8.16 -14.17 5.74
CA ALA A 221 9.59 -14.46 5.88
C ALA A 221 10.38 -14.53 4.54
N SER A 222 9.77 -14.08 3.44
CA SER A 222 10.33 -13.89 2.10
C SER A 222 10.66 -12.41 1.78
N GLY A 223 10.32 -11.47 2.66
CA GLY A 223 10.32 -10.01 2.39
C GLY A 223 11.66 -9.25 2.48
N SER A 224 12.74 -9.88 2.96
CA SER A 224 14.04 -9.20 3.02
C SER A 224 14.71 -9.09 1.64
N GLY A 225 14.34 -9.94 0.68
CA GLY A 225 14.94 -9.94 -0.66
C GLY A 225 14.38 -8.84 -1.57
N THR A 226 13.08 -8.55 -1.47
CA THR A 226 12.40 -7.57 -2.34
C THR A 226 12.66 -6.13 -1.93
N SER A 227 12.73 -5.83 -0.62
CA SER A 227 13.08 -4.49 -0.12
C SER A 227 14.54 -4.12 -0.44
N GLN A 228 15.44 -5.09 -0.30
CA GLN A 228 16.84 -4.97 -0.68
C GLN A 228 16.98 -4.71 -2.18
N GLN A 229 16.35 -5.53 -3.02
CA GLN A 229 16.41 -5.37 -4.47
C GLN A 229 15.79 -4.05 -4.95
N ALA A 230 14.70 -3.58 -4.32
CA ALA A 230 14.10 -2.29 -4.63
C ALA A 230 15.03 -1.13 -4.23
N ALA A 231 15.69 -1.21 -3.07
CA ALA A 231 16.67 -0.23 -2.62
C ALA A 231 17.90 -0.18 -3.56
N ASP A 232 18.39 -1.35 -3.99
CA ASP A 232 19.50 -1.47 -4.95
C ASP A 232 19.12 -0.83 -6.29
N GLN A 233 17.94 -1.16 -6.85
CA GLN A 233 17.47 -0.59 -8.12
C GLN A 233 17.25 0.93 -8.05
N GLN A 234 16.71 1.44 -6.94
CA GLN A 234 16.51 2.87 -6.75
C GLN A 234 17.86 3.59 -6.66
N TYR A 235 18.82 3.02 -5.94
CA TYR A 235 20.18 3.57 -5.85
C TYR A 235 20.90 3.54 -7.20
N ASP A 236 20.83 2.42 -7.91
CA ASP A 236 21.45 2.20 -9.21
C ASP A 236 20.91 3.20 -10.25
N SER A 237 19.59 3.33 -10.35
CA SER A 237 18.95 4.25 -11.30
C SER A 237 19.25 5.72 -10.99
N THR A 238 19.21 6.12 -9.72
CA THR A 238 19.52 7.49 -9.29
C THR A 238 20.98 7.85 -9.56
N THR A 239 21.91 6.95 -9.21
CA THR A 239 23.35 7.16 -9.41
C THR A 239 23.70 7.13 -10.90
N ALA A 240 23.16 6.18 -11.67
CA ALA A 240 23.36 6.12 -13.11
C ALA A 240 22.82 7.39 -13.80
N ALA A 241 21.65 7.90 -13.39
CA ALA A 241 21.08 9.13 -13.93
C ALA A 241 21.96 10.35 -13.61
N ALA A 242 22.46 10.47 -12.37
CA ALA A 242 23.34 11.56 -11.96
C ALA A 242 24.66 11.57 -12.77
N VAL A 243 25.31 10.42 -12.90
CA VAL A 243 26.57 10.31 -13.67
C VAL A 243 26.31 10.53 -15.16
N THR A 244 25.22 9.98 -15.71
CA THR A 244 24.85 10.18 -17.12
C THR A 244 24.56 11.66 -17.39
N GLY A 245 23.87 12.37 -16.50
CA GLY A 245 23.63 13.81 -16.61
C GLY A 245 24.93 14.63 -16.63
N MET A 246 25.86 14.31 -15.72
CA MET A 246 27.19 14.93 -15.68
C MET A 246 27.99 14.69 -16.98
N LEU A 247 27.98 13.44 -17.49
CA LEU A 247 28.67 13.08 -18.73
C LEU A 247 27.98 13.69 -19.96
N ALA A 248 26.66 13.80 -19.97
CA ALA A 248 25.91 14.43 -21.05
C ALA A 248 26.24 15.93 -21.17
N GLN A 249 26.43 16.63 -20.06
CA GLN A 249 26.79 18.06 -20.06
C GLN A 249 28.23 18.31 -20.52
N THR A 250 29.12 17.31 -20.41
CA THR A 250 30.54 17.43 -20.79
C THR A 250 30.87 16.86 -22.17
N LEU A 251 30.25 15.73 -22.54
CA LEU A 251 30.51 15.00 -23.79
C LEU A 251 29.40 15.17 -24.83
N GLY A 252 28.23 15.69 -24.43
CA GLY A 252 27.03 15.79 -25.25
C GLY A 252 26.05 14.61 -25.05
N PRO A 253 24.77 14.80 -25.39
CA PRO A 253 23.75 13.78 -25.20
C PRO A 253 24.05 12.53 -26.06
N GLY A 254 23.89 11.34 -25.46
CA GLY A 254 24.06 10.06 -26.15
C GLY A 254 25.52 9.67 -26.43
N LYS A 255 26.51 10.37 -25.85
CA LYS A 255 27.94 10.05 -26.01
C LYS A 255 28.53 9.20 -24.90
N ALA A 256 27.78 8.96 -23.83
CA ALA A 256 28.12 8.04 -22.77
C ALA A 256 26.89 7.29 -22.26
N GLN A 257 27.10 6.04 -21.83
CA GLN A 257 26.10 5.24 -21.14
C GLN A 257 26.72 4.71 -19.85
N VAL A 258 26.02 4.87 -18.74
CA VAL A 258 26.49 4.46 -17.42
C VAL A 258 25.57 3.38 -16.88
N MET A 259 26.16 2.31 -16.37
CA MET A 259 25.48 1.28 -15.60
C MET A 259 26.13 1.23 -14.22
N VAL A 260 25.30 1.25 -13.18
CA VAL A 260 25.70 1.14 -11.79
C VAL A 260 25.04 -0.11 -11.25
N ASN A 261 25.80 -0.91 -10.49
CA ASN A 261 25.28 -2.00 -9.70
C ASN A 261 25.84 -1.87 -8.28
N ALA A 262 24.99 -1.50 -7.35
CA ALA A 262 25.33 -1.34 -5.95
C ALA A 262 24.62 -2.39 -5.10
N ASN A 263 25.30 -2.81 -4.04
CA ASN A 263 24.70 -3.56 -2.95
C ASN A 263 24.51 -2.61 -1.78
N VAL A 264 23.27 -2.27 -1.45
CA VAL A 264 22.91 -1.29 -0.43
C VAL A 264 22.29 -1.99 0.76
N ASN A 265 22.90 -1.95 1.94
CA ASN A 265 22.33 -2.62 3.11
C ASN A 265 20.94 -2.05 3.48
N ALA A 266 19.85 -2.78 3.18
CA ALA A 266 18.49 -2.40 3.55
C ALA A 266 18.10 -2.83 4.97
N ASN A 267 18.99 -3.49 5.71
CA ASN A 267 18.71 -3.96 7.05
C ASN A 267 18.98 -2.85 8.07
N GLN A 268 17.98 -2.56 8.91
CA GLN A 268 18.20 -1.84 10.14
C GLN A 268 18.78 -2.80 11.18
N ALA A 269 19.95 -2.49 11.72
CA ALA A 269 20.61 -3.33 12.71
C ALA A 269 20.92 -2.52 13.97
N THR A 270 20.60 -3.07 15.13
CA THR A 270 21.01 -2.51 16.42
C THR A 270 22.27 -3.21 16.89
N SER A 271 23.32 -2.45 17.16
CA SER A 271 24.57 -2.94 17.72
C SER A 271 24.71 -2.47 19.16
N ASP A 272 24.70 -3.42 20.07
CA ASP A 272 24.98 -3.20 21.49
C ASP A 272 26.41 -3.67 21.78
N THR A 273 27.34 -2.72 21.92
CA THR A 273 28.73 -3.05 22.28
C THR A 273 28.96 -2.77 23.76
N LEU A 274 29.37 -3.83 24.48
CA LEU A 274 29.76 -3.78 25.87
C LEU A 274 31.28 -3.75 26.00
N THR A 275 31.83 -2.62 26.42
CA THR A 275 33.28 -2.51 26.68
C THR A 275 33.54 -2.33 28.16
N TYR A 276 34.44 -3.14 28.70
CA TYR A 276 34.93 -3.03 30.08
C TYR A 276 36.22 -2.19 30.13
N GLY A 277 36.37 -1.36 31.15
CA GLY A 277 37.60 -0.62 31.42
C GLY A 277 38.78 -1.57 31.68
N LYS A 278 39.97 -1.23 31.14
CA LYS A 278 41.19 -2.06 31.28
C LYS A 278 41.76 -2.09 32.69
N ASN A 279 41.50 -1.04 33.47
CA ASN A 279 41.97 -0.90 34.85
C ASN A 279 40.75 -0.86 35.77
N GLY A 280 40.68 -1.79 36.73
CA GLY A 280 39.67 -1.75 37.77
C GLY A 280 40.08 -0.82 38.91
N VAL A 281 39.14 -0.06 39.45
CA VAL A 281 39.35 0.70 40.69
C VAL A 281 39.10 -0.21 41.90
N PRO A 282 39.99 -0.30 42.89
CA PRO A 282 39.76 -1.15 44.05
C PRO A 282 38.57 -0.61 44.85
N LEU A 283 37.49 -1.37 44.91
CA LEU A 283 36.26 -1.02 45.62
C LEU A 283 36.32 -1.45 47.09
N THR A 284 36.84 -2.64 47.35
CA THR A 284 37.02 -3.18 48.69
C THR A 284 38.35 -3.90 48.76
N GLN A 285 39.15 -3.60 49.79
CA GLN A 285 40.41 -4.27 50.05
C GLN A 285 40.41 -4.79 51.50
N GLN A 286 40.51 -6.11 51.65
CA GLN A 286 40.63 -6.77 52.95
C GLN A 286 42.00 -7.44 53.03
N THR A 287 42.84 -6.98 53.95
CA THR A 287 44.15 -7.58 54.23
C THR A 287 44.14 -8.15 55.63
N GLN A 288 44.32 -9.46 55.75
CA GLN A 288 44.52 -10.16 57.01
C GLN A 288 46.00 -10.53 57.12
N THR A 289 46.67 -10.01 58.15
CA THR A 289 48.05 -10.35 58.45
C THR A 289 48.10 -10.99 59.82
N GLU A 290 48.51 -12.25 59.88
CA GLU A 290 48.76 -12.97 61.12
C GLU A 290 50.27 -13.12 61.26
N THR A 291 50.80 -12.73 62.41
CA THR A 291 52.23 -12.92 62.71
C THR A 291 52.37 -13.43 64.13
N LEU A 292 52.96 -14.61 64.28
CA LEU A 292 53.39 -15.17 65.55
C LEU A 292 54.91 -15.22 65.56
N LYS A 293 55.52 -14.67 66.62
CA LYS A 293 56.95 -14.81 66.91
C LYS A 293 57.10 -15.61 68.19
N GLY A 294 57.78 -16.76 68.12
CA GLY A 294 58.05 -17.60 69.29
C GLY A 294 59.28 -17.12 70.08
N GLY A 295 59.14 -17.00 71.41
CA GLY A 295 60.25 -16.76 72.34
C GLY A 295 60.22 -17.76 73.50
N SER A 296 61.38 -18.31 73.88
CA SER A 296 61.52 -19.31 74.96
C SER A 296 61.82 -18.65 76.31
N PRO A 297 61.24 -19.10 77.45
CA PRO A 297 61.59 -18.58 78.77
C PRO A 297 62.89 -19.21 79.29
N THR A 298 63.89 -18.39 79.63
CA THR A 298 65.08 -18.80 80.38
C THR A 298 64.86 -18.58 81.87
N ALA A 299 64.89 -19.65 82.69
CA ALA A 299 64.97 -19.57 84.14
C ALA A 299 66.25 -20.28 84.67
N PRO A 300 66.89 -19.81 85.76
CA PRO A 300 68.29 -20.07 86.09
C PRO A 300 68.53 -21.37 86.88
N GLY A 301 69.69 -22.03 86.68
CA GLY A 301 70.18 -23.20 87.46
C GLY A 301 70.36 -22.88 88.96
N THR A 302 70.46 -23.81 89.92
CA THR A 302 71.11 -25.14 90.06
C THR A 302 70.35 -25.91 91.17
N THR A 303 70.36 -27.23 91.39
CA THR A 303 71.48 -28.10 91.85
C THR A 303 70.89 -29.50 92.15
N GLY A 304 71.59 -30.61 91.84
CA GLY A 304 71.52 -31.85 92.65
C GLY A 304 70.71 -33.07 92.16
N THR A 305 71.39 -33.92 91.36
CA THR A 305 71.47 -35.40 91.52
C THR A 305 70.21 -36.29 91.35
N ILE A 306 69.78 -36.57 90.10
CA ILE A 306 69.15 -37.86 89.72
C ILE A 306 69.52 -38.20 88.24
N PRO A 307 70.02 -39.40 87.89
CA PRO A 307 70.43 -39.73 86.52
C PRO A 307 69.26 -40.01 85.55
N ALA A 308 69.31 -39.30 84.43
CA ALA A 308 68.91 -39.66 83.05
C ALA A 308 67.59 -40.39 82.79
N TYR A 309 66.61 -39.64 82.28
CA TYR A 309 65.93 -40.00 81.04
C TYR A 309 66.21 -38.91 80.00
N ALA A 310 66.64 -39.30 78.81
CA ALA A 310 66.96 -38.39 77.72
C ALA A 310 65.70 -37.67 77.23
N ALA A 311 65.53 -36.39 77.60
CA ALA A 311 64.62 -35.49 76.91
C ALA A 311 65.41 -34.81 75.78
N THR A 312 65.07 -35.19 74.55
CA THR A 312 65.61 -34.65 73.31
C THR A 312 65.49 -33.13 73.25
N THR A 313 66.61 -32.49 72.95
CA THR A 313 66.71 -31.06 72.66
C THR A 313 65.94 -30.74 71.38
N GLY A 314 64.79 -30.08 71.51
CA GLY A 314 64.02 -29.53 70.41
C GLY A 314 63.70 -28.07 70.67
N SER A 315 64.66 -27.18 70.39
CA SER A 315 64.39 -25.74 70.38
C SER A 315 63.68 -25.39 69.07
N SER A 316 62.35 -25.39 69.09
CA SER A 316 61.54 -25.01 67.92
C SER A 316 60.95 -23.61 68.14
N SER A 317 61.75 -22.57 67.86
CA SER A 317 61.19 -21.23 67.63
C SER A 317 60.56 -21.21 66.24
N SER A 318 59.25 -21.41 66.15
CA SER A 318 58.53 -21.21 64.88
C SER A 318 58.03 -19.78 64.80
N ASN A 319 58.52 -19.04 63.80
CA ASN A 319 57.95 -17.77 63.39
C ASN A 319 56.95 -18.06 62.27
N TYR A 320 55.69 -17.71 62.48
CA TYR A 320 54.62 -17.88 61.49
C TYR A 320 54.18 -16.50 61.02
N SER A 321 54.19 -16.27 59.72
CA SER A 321 53.65 -15.06 59.11
C SER A 321 52.80 -15.46 57.93
N ASN A 322 51.50 -15.18 58.02
CA ASN A 322 50.57 -15.36 56.92
C ASN A 322 49.93 -14.04 56.56
N LYS A 323 49.96 -13.67 55.27
CA LYS A 323 49.31 -12.47 54.75
C LYS A 323 48.36 -12.87 53.64
N SER A 324 47.07 -12.74 53.92
CA SER A 324 46.01 -12.94 52.94
C SER A 324 45.44 -11.57 52.55
N SER A 325 45.33 -11.31 51.26
CA SER A 325 44.76 -10.06 50.73
C SER A 325 43.73 -10.39 49.67
N ASN A 326 42.51 -9.92 49.87
CA ASN A 326 41.43 -9.99 48.88
C ASN A 326 41.07 -8.56 48.47
N THR A 327 41.14 -8.26 47.16
CA THR A 327 40.79 -6.94 46.63
C THR A 327 39.75 -7.13 45.52
N THR A 328 38.55 -6.57 45.74
CA THR A 328 37.49 -6.52 44.75
C THR A 328 37.66 -5.25 43.93
N PHE A 329 37.81 -5.37 42.61
CA PHE A 329 37.89 -4.24 41.70
C PHE A 329 36.52 -3.96 41.07
N GLY A 330 36.09 -2.70 41.06
CA GLY A 330 35.02 -2.23 40.19
C GLY A 330 35.59 -1.95 38.80
N VAL A 331 34.97 -2.51 37.76
CA VAL A 331 35.33 -2.24 36.36
C VAL A 331 34.29 -1.33 35.72
N ASP A 332 34.74 -0.27 35.07
CA ASP A 332 33.85 0.60 34.31
C ASP A 332 33.21 -0.17 33.16
N LYS A 333 31.92 0.08 32.93
CA LYS A 333 31.14 -0.52 31.85
C LYS A 333 30.65 0.60 30.94
N THR A 334 31.08 0.59 29.68
CA THR A 334 30.51 1.44 28.64
C THR A 334 29.59 0.60 27.76
N VAL A 335 28.32 0.97 27.71
CA VAL A 335 27.33 0.38 26.79
C VAL A 335 27.11 1.37 25.66
N THR A 336 27.47 0.97 24.44
CA THR A 336 27.19 1.76 23.25
C THR A 336 26.01 1.13 22.54
N HIS A 337 24.90 1.87 22.47
CA HIS A 337 23.72 1.53 21.66
C HIS A 337 23.83 2.27 20.34
N ALA A 338 24.08 1.55 19.25
CA ALA A 338 24.15 2.12 17.91
C ALA A 338 23.04 1.54 17.03
N VAL A 339 22.19 2.43 16.50
CA VAL A 339 21.21 2.07 15.47
C VAL A 339 21.84 2.33 14.11
N ILE A 340 22.10 1.26 13.36
CA ILE A 340 22.61 1.33 11.99
C ILE A 340 21.43 1.60 11.08
N ALA A 341 21.40 2.80 10.50
CA ALA A 341 20.38 3.18 9.53
C ALA A 341 20.53 2.35 8.24
N PRO A 342 19.41 1.87 7.67
CA PRO A 342 19.44 1.23 6.36
C PRO A 342 19.81 2.25 5.27
N GLY A 343 20.45 1.79 4.19
CA GLY A 343 20.88 2.62 3.06
C GLY A 343 22.39 2.75 2.89
N ALA A 344 23.20 2.10 3.74
CA ALA A 344 24.65 2.11 3.58
C ALA A 344 25.09 1.22 2.41
N VAL A 345 25.82 1.78 1.45
CA VAL A 345 26.41 1.03 0.34
C VAL A 345 27.49 0.09 0.87
N GLN A 346 27.36 -1.21 0.60
CA GLN A 346 28.34 -2.25 0.95
C GLN A 346 29.41 -2.42 -0.12
N ASN A 347 29.03 -2.30 -1.39
CA ASN A 347 29.94 -2.24 -2.54
C ASN A 347 29.20 -1.68 -3.75
N GLN A 348 29.95 -1.21 -4.74
CA GLN A 348 29.38 -0.78 -6.02
C GLN A 348 30.32 -1.05 -7.18
N THR A 349 29.73 -1.42 -8.31
CA THR A 349 30.42 -1.59 -9.59
C THR A 349 29.85 -0.60 -10.58
N VAL A 350 30.71 0.26 -11.11
CA VAL A 350 30.33 1.29 -12.08
C VAL A 350 30.98 0.96 -13.41
N SER A 351 30.16 0.84 -14.46
CA SER A 351 30.62 0.64 -15.82
C SER A 351 30.20 1.83 -16.68
N VAL A 352 31.19 2.49 -17.28
CA VAL A 352 30.98 3.64 -18.17
C VAL A 352 31.41 3.25 -19.57
N LEU A 353 30.46 3.33 -20.50
CA LEU A 353 30.72 3.18 -21.92
C LEU A 353 30.75 4.56 -22.56
N VAL A 354 31.77 4.83 -23.37
CA VAL A 354 31.96 6.12 -24.04
C VAL A 354 32.08 5.89 -25.55
N ASP A 355 31.48 6.79 -26.33
CA ASP A 355 31.51 6.71 -27.80
C ASP A 355 32.94 6.89 -28.37
N LYS A 356 33.16 6.38 -29.59
CA LYS A 356 34.44 6.57 -30.32
C LYS A 356 34.76 8.03 -30.66
N SER A 357 33.79 8.93 -30.63
CA SER A 357 34.01 10.36 -30.86
C SER A 357 34.78 11.07 -29.73
N VAL A 358 34.86 10.48 -28.54
CA VAL A 358 35.61 11.05 -27.41
C VAL A 358 37.09 10.69 -27.52
N PRO A 359 38.03 11.65 -27.36
CA PRO A 359 39.45 11.35 -27.45
C PRO A 359 39.91 10.41 -26.33
N ALA A 360 40.71 9.41 -26.68
CA ALA A 360 41.23 8.42 -25.72
C ALA A 360 42.05 9.06 -24.57
N SER A 361 42.64 10.23 -24.80
CA SER A 361 43.35 11.03 -23.79
C SER A 361 42.44 11.57 -22.68
N ALA A 362 41.14 11.70 -22.92
CA ALA A 362 40.17 12.16 -21.92
C ALA A 362 39.69 11.04 -20.99
N ILE A 363 39.91 9.77 -21.34
CA ILE A 363 39.43 8.60 -20.58
C ILE A 363 39.94 8.58 -19.13
N PRO A 364 41.23 8.87 -18.82
CA PRO A 364 41.70 8.94 -17.44
C PRO A 364 41.01 10.06 -16.64
N ALA A 365 40.78 11.22 -17.26
CA ALA A 365 40.09 12.34 -16.61
C ALA A 365 38.62 12.01 -16.33
N ILE A 366 37.93 11.37 -17.29
CA ILE A 366 36.56 10.87 -17.12
C ILE A 366 36.51 9.83 -15.99
N LYS A 367 37.47 8.90 -15.95
CA LYS A 367 37.56 7.88 -14.89
C LYS A 367 37.68 8.54 -13.51
N SER A 368 38.55 9.54 -13.36
CA SER A 368 38.69 10.27 -12.09
C SER A 368 37.45 11.09 -11.72
N ALA A 369 36.80 11.74 -12.69
CA ALA A 369 35.59 12.52 -12.45
C ALA A 369 34.41 11.62 -12.01
N VAL A 370 34.21 10.49 -12.69
CA VAL A 370 33.18 9.50 -12.31
C VAL A 370 33.49 8.88 -10.95
N ALA A 371 34.77 8.58 -10.67
CA ALA A 371 35.17 8.04 -9.38
C ALA A 371 34.84 8.98 -8.21
N GLY A 372 35.03 10.29 -8.39
CA GLY A 372 34.66 11.30 -7.41
C GLY A 372 33.15 11.48 -7.28
N ALA A 373 32.43 11.52 -8.40
CA ALA A 373 30.98 11.72 -8.42
C ALA A 373 30.20 10.58 -7.73
N VAL A 374 30.69 9.34 -7.87
CA VAL A 374 30.05 8.15 -7.28
C VAL A 374 30.60 7.81 -5.89
N GLY A 375 31.58 8.58 -5.38
CA GLY A 375 32.16 8.36 -4.06
C GLY A 375 32.80 6.97 -3.93
N LEU A 376 33.57 6.54 -4.93
CA LEU A 376 34.24 5.23 -4.93
C LEU A 376 35.16 5.08 -3.73
N ASN A 377 35.02 3.96 -3.03
CA ASN A 377 35.88 3.60 -1.92
C ASN A 377 36.51 2.23 -2.17
N ALA A 378 37.82 2.21 -2.41
CA ALA A 378 38.56 0.97 -2.64
C ALA A 378 38.56 0.03 -1.43
N LYS A 379 38.43 0.56 -0.19
CA LYS A 379 38.32 -0.27 1.03
C LYS A 379 36.97 -0.98 1.13
N ARG A 380 35.95 -0.47 0.45
CA ARG A 380 34.60 -1.05 0.36
C ARG A 380 34.50 -2.15 -0.70
N GLY A 381 35.50 -2.29 -1.58
CA GLY A 381 35.49 -3.26 -2.67
C GLY A 381 34.88 -2.73 -3.97
N ASP A 382 34.76 -1.41 -4.10
CA ASP A 382 34.16 -0.81 -5.30
C ASP A 382 35.06 -0.95 -6.53
N THR A 383 34.44 -1.08 -7.71
CA THR A 383 35.16 -1.15 -8.98
C THR A 383 34.60 -0.17 -10.02
N LEU A 384 35.50 0.38 -10.86
CA LEU A 384 35.14 1.28 -11.96
C LEU A 384 35.84 0.85 -13.24
N SER A 385 35.04 0.55 -14.26
CA SER A 385 35.49 0.26 -15.61
C SER A 385 35.02 1.34 -16.57
N VAL A 386 35.91 1.83 -17.42
CA VAL A 386 35.59 2.76 -18.50
C VAL A 386 36.07 2.14 -19.80
N ALA A 387 35.15 1.91 -20.73
CA ALA A 387 35.45 1.34 -22.03
C ALA A 387 34.94 2.22 -23.16
N GLN A 388 35.70 2.26 -24.26
CA GLN A 388 35.35 3.03 -25.44
C GLN A 388 34.82 2.10 -26.53
N ILE A 389 33.58 2.31 -26.95
CA ILE A 389 32.92 1.51 -27.99
C ILE A 389 32.19 2.41 -28.99
N ALA A 390 32.00 1.93 -30.21
CA ALA A 390 31.21 2.66 -31.20
C ALA A 390 29.73 2.44 -30.92
N PHE A 391 28.98 3.50 -30.61
CA PHE A 391 27.54 3.37 -30.40
C PHE A 391 26.80 3.25 -31.73
N ALA A 392 25.70 2.48 -31.72
CA ALA A 392 24.80 2.40 -32.86
C ALA A 392 24.22 3.79 -33.10
N LYS A 393 24.40 4.32 -34.32
CA LYS A 393 23.81 5.61 -34.71
C LYS A 393 22.28 5.45 -34.70
N PRO A 394 21.53 6.26 -33.94
CA PRO A 394 20.07 6.23 -33.99
C PRO A 394 19.62 6.40 -35.44
N ALA A 395 18.69 5.57 -35.89
CA ALA A 395 18.03 5.76 -37.17
C ALA A 395 17.44 7.17 -37.17
N ALA A 396 17.90 8.03 -38.08
CA ALA A 396 17.41 9.39 -38.18
C ALA A 396 15.89 9.33 -38.33
N ALA A 397 15.15 9.94 -37.40
CA ALA A 397 13.72 10.10 -37.54
C ALA A 397 13.45 10.75 -38.91
N PRO A 398 12.55 10.18 -39.74
CA PRO A 398 12.23 10.79 -41.03
C PRO A 398 11.76 12.22 -40.76
N ALA A 399 12.44 13.19 -41.40
CA ALA A 399 12.11 14.59 -41.25
C ALA A 399 10.61 14.81 -41.57
N PRO A 400 9.88 15.64 -40.80
CA PRO A 400 8.50 15.96 -41.13
C PRO A 400 8.44 16.53 -42.54
N ALA A 401 7.64 15.91 -43.40
CA ALA A 401 7.43 16.35 -44.78
C ALA A 401 7.00 17.83 -44.75
N SER A 402 7.81 18.70 -45.36
CA SER A 402 7.51 20.12 -45.44
C SER A 402 6.30 20.33 -46.35
N THR A 403 5.11 20.53 -45.76
CA THR A 403 3.89 20.95 -46.47
C THR A 403 4.05 22.41 -46.94
N THR A 404 4.81 22.63 -48.01
CA THR A 404 5.01 23.98 -48.59
C THR A 404 4.76 24.03 -50.11
N LYS A 405 4.14 23.01 -50.70
CA LYS A 405 3.74 23.05 -52.12
C LYS A 405 2.29 22.65 -52.37
N MET A 406 1.33 23.40 -51.83
CA MET A 406 -0.07 23.36 -52.30
C MET A 406 -0.82 24.69 -52.09
N ILE A 407 -0.17 25.84 -52.36
CA ILE A 407 -0.90 27.09 -52.60
C ILE A 407 -0.30 27.71 -53.86
N GLY A 408 -0.78 27.27 -55.01
CA GLY A 408 -0.20 27.70 -56.28
C GLY A 408 -0.97 27.34 -57.54
N TYR A 409 -2.27 26.98 -57.48
CA TYR A 409 -3.11 26.82 -58.66
C TYR A 409 -4.57 27.12 -58.34
N ALA A 410 -4.88 28.39 -58.14
CA ALA A 410 -6.26 28.91 -58.17
C ALA A 410 -6.25 30.35 -58.69
N LYS A 411 -5.73 30.55 -59.90
CA LYS A 411 -6.01 31.71 -60.73
C LYS A 411 -6.21 31.22 -62.16
N TYR A 412 -7.28 31.72 -62.79
CA TYR A 412 -7.79 31.44 -64.14
C TYR A 412 -8.80 30.30 -64.26
N THR A 413 -10.09 30.60 -64.00
CA THR A 413 -11.21 30.38 -64.95
C THR A 413 -12.39 31.31 -64.60
N ILE A 414 -12.33 32.57 -65.01
CA ILE A 414 -13.52 33.39 -65.34
C ILE A 414 -13.10 34.25 -66.53
N ILE A 415 -13.57 33.88 -67.72
CA ILE A 415 -14.08 34.73 -68.81
C ILE A 415 -14.94 33.81 -69.67
#